data_AF-A0A2G5SHU4-F1
#
_entry.id   AF-A0A2G5SHU4-F1
#
_cell.length_a   1.000
_cell.length_b   1.000
_cell.length_c   1.000
_cell.angle_alpha   90.00
_cell.angle_beta   90.00
_cell.angle_gamma   90.00
#
_symmetry.space_group_name_H-M   'P 1'
#
loop_
_entity.id
_entity.type
_entity.pdbx_description
1 polymer ?
#
loop_
_entity_poly.entity_id
_entity_poly.type
_entity_poly.pdbx_seq_one_letter_code
_entity_poly.pdbx_strand_id
1 'polypeptide(L)'
;MFVIYEEGEKEKSCVISKNPVKLIKTDEHFLDAFFNDFEHILENQKSKLTDLIIGMDSFTKSEGYISSPLSKFQSIFSHLLCYRFPKFEKVLTISALERNRQHTKNSSRMMAKFEAILKSRTVPLEVKNLRLTVFESQIFGILRFIRTKSLKGYRTLQFGLSEKKDTLALGSISKCETLKNMEYLGIYDFVMTNPISDFLNIPELLLIRGSISRDDILIIKQAFITNPRLKKWNLELGNSEGDEVIYEVLGRTFNGQPNKWFFETPNFKETLSIHYTKRPTYTNIVFTRINLIDVPKNALIRCE
;
A
#
# COMPACT_ATOMS: atom_id res chain seq x y z
N MET A 1 -16.57 1.60 7.99
CA MET A 1 -16.81 0.92 6.70
C MET A 1 -17.87 1.65 5.90
N PHE A 2 -17.69 1.69 4.58
CA PHE A 2 -18.54 2.37 3.60
C PHE A 2 -18.79 1.37 2.44
N VAL A 3 -20.06 1.12 2.08
CA VAL A 3 -20.51 0.30 0.92
C VAL A 3 -21.67 1.01 0.16
N ILE A 4 -21.45 1.45 -1.10
CA ILE A 4 -22.43 1.65 -2.21
C ILE A 4 -22.05 0.66 -3.30
N TYR A 5 -22.97 0.44 -4.22
CA TYR A 5 -22.78 -0.35 -5.42
C TYR A 5 -22.83 0.59 -6.61
N GLU A 6 -21.77 0.60 -7.42
CA GLU A 6 -21.74 1.26 -8.72
C GLU A 6 -21.31 0.25 -9.79
N GLU A 7 -21.96 0.34 -10.95
CA GLU A 7 -21.57 -0.39 -12.14
C GLU A 7 -20.30 0.25 -12.67
N GLY A 8 -19.19 -0.50 -12.73
CA GLY A 8 -17.91 0.09 -13.11
C GLY A 8 -17.86 0.43 -14.61
N GLU A 9 -17.02 1.39 -14.99
CA GLU A 9 -16.91 1.94 -16.37
C GLU A 9 -16.59 0.91 -17.48
N LYS A 10 -16.42 -0.36 -17.14
CA LYS A 10 -16.16 -1.47 -18.07
C LYS A 10 -17.20 -2.56 -17.85
N GLU A 11 -17.68 -3.15 -18.95
CA GLU A 11 -18.52 -4.35 -18.91
C GLU A 11 -17.97 -5.37 -17.90
N LYS A 12 -18.86 -5.83 -17.00
CA LYS A 12 -18.57 -6.85 -15.97
C LYS A 12 -17.57 -6.41 -14.89
N SER A 13 -17.48 -5.11 -14.58
CA SER A 13 -16.80 -4.61 -13.38
C SER A 13 -17.79 -4.17 -12.30
N CYS A 14 -17.56 -4.59 -11.04
CA CYS A 14 -18.39 -4.28 -9.88
C CYS A 14 -17.58 -3.41 -8.91
N VAL A 15 -18.12 -2.23 -8.56
CA VAL A 15 -17.49 -1.30 -7.60
C VAL A 15 -18.29 -1.30 -6.30
N ILE A 16 -17.58 -1.51 -5.18
CA ILE A 16 -18.12 -1.46 -3.82
C ILE A 16 -17.45 -0.26 -3.08
N SER A 17 -18.06 0.94 -3.09
CA SER A 17 -17.49 2.24 -2.55
C SER A 17 -18.41 2.86 -1.43
N LYS A 18 -18.73 4.17 -1.29
CA LYS A 18 -20.04 4.63 -0.72
C LYS A 18 -20.46 6.07 -1.06
N ASN A 19 -21.77 6.25 -1.28
CA ASN A 19 -22.43 7.52 -1.52
C ASN A 19 -22.78 8.25 -0.20
N PRO A 20 -22.92 9.59 -0.20
CA PRO A 20 -22.06 10.46 0.61
C PRO A 20 -22.53 10.59 2.07
N VAL A 21 -23.71 10.04 2.39
CA VAL A 21 -24.26 10.04 3.73
C VAL A 21 -23.54 8.98 4.55
N LYS A 22 -22.66 9.42 5.45
CA LYS A 22 -21.81 8.58 6.31
C LYS A 22 -22.61 7.76 7.34
N LEU A 23 -23.35 6.76 6.88
CA LEU A 23 -23.92 5.70 7.72
C LEU A 23 -22.80 4.76 8.20
N ILE A 24 -22.11 5.22 9.23
CA ILE A 24 -21.03 4.51 9.92
C ILE A 24 -21.67 3.42 10.79
N LYS A 25 -21.89 2.24 10.19
CA LYS A 25 -22.13 1.00 10.94
C LYS A 25 -20.78 0.32 11.19
N THR A 26 -20.46 0.18 12.47
CA THR A 26 -19.23 -0.44 13.00
C THR A 26 -19.56 -1.38 14.16
N ASP A 27 -20.82 -1.78 14.31
CA ASP A 27 -21.22 -2.81 15.25
C ASP A 27 -20.76 -4.19 14.75
N GLU A 28 -20.58 -5.13 15.70
CA GLU A 28 -20.02 -6.45 15.37
C GLU A 28 -20.98 -7.28 14.51
N HIS A 29 -22.29 -7.10 14.69
CA HIS A 29 -23.31 -7.80 13.89
C HIS A 29 -23.24 -7.45 12.40
N PHE A 30 -22.94 -6.18 12.07
CA PHE A 30 -22.73 -5.77 10.69
C PHE A 30 -21.49 -6.41 10.05
N LEU A 31 -20.39 -6.53 10.80
CA LEU A 31 -19.19 -7.23 10.31
C LEU A 31 -19.47 -8.73 10.10
N ASP A 32 -20.20 -9.36 11.03
CA ASP A 32 -20.54 -10.77 10.89
C ASP A 32 -21.49 -11.02 9.71
N ALA A 33 -22.54 -10.20 9.56
CA ALA A 33 -23.45 -10.27 8.39
C ALA A 33 -22.71 -10.05 7.06
N PHE A 34 -21.87 -9.01 6.96
CA PHE A 34 -21.09 -8.75 5.75
C PHE A 34 -20.18 -9.94 5.39
N PHE A 35 -19.49 -10.51 6.38
CA PHE A 35 -18.58 -11.62 6.11
C PHE A 35 -19.28 -12.92 5.74
N ASN A 36 -20.48 -13.20 6.27
CA ASN A 36 -21.25 -14.39 5.87
C ASN A 36 -21.55 -14.37 4.36
N ASP A 37 -21.94 -13.21 3.81
CA ASP A 37 -22.20 -13.08 2.36
C ASP A 37 -20.87 -13.05 1.56
N PHE A 38 -19.88 -12.30 2.05
CA PHE A 38 -18.62 -12.03 1.35
C PHE A 38 -17.66 -13.24 1.32
N GLU A 39 -17.70 -14.10 2.33
CA GLU A 39 -16.97 -15.38 2.38
C GLU A 39 -17.38 -16.28 1.22
N HIS A 40 -18.68 -16.56 1.07
CA HIS A 40 -19.19 -17.39 -0.03
C HIS A 40 -18.90 -16.80 -1.42
N ILE A 41 -18.94 -15.48 -1.58
CA ILE A 41 -18.54 -14.81 -2.83
C ILE A 41 -17.05 -15.06 -3.11
N LEU A 42 -16.17 -14.85 -2.13
CA LEU A 42 -14.74 -15.02 -2.30
C LEU A 42 -14.31 -16.47 -2.48
N GLU A 43 -14.89 -17.43 -1.75
CA GLU A 43 -14.58 -18.85 -1.92
C GLU A 43 -14.88 -19.33 -3.36
N ASN A 44 -15.96 -18.82 -3.94
CA ASN A 44 -16.37 -19.14 -5.31
C ASN A 44 -15.74 -18.25 -6.38
N GLN A 45 -14.99 -17.20 -6.00
CA GLN A 45 -14.27 -16.31 -6.92
C GLN A 45 -13.07 -17.03 -7.56
N LYS A 46 -13.35 -17.74 -8.66
CA LYS A 46 -12.37 -18.51 -9.45
C LYS A 46 -11.75 -17.72 -10.60
N SER A 47 -12.43 -16.69 -11.11
CA SER A 47 -11.88 -15.84 -12.18
C SER A 47 -10.88 -14.83 -11.63
N LYS A 48 -9.94 -14.41 -12.48
CA LYS A 48 -8.95 -13.39 -12.16
C LYS A 48 -9.61 -12.01 -12.07
N LEU A 49 -9.44 -11.33 -10.94
CA LEU A 49 -9.88 -9.96 -10.75
C LEU A 49 -8.93 -8.98 -11.45
N THR A 50 -9.47 -7.93 -12.08
CA THR A 50 -8.64 -6.83 -12.61
C THR A 50 -8.10 -5.98 -11.46
N ASP A 51 -8.96 -5.60 -10.53
CA ASP A 51 -8.64 -4.71 -9.43
C ASP A 51 -9.26 -5.24 -8.13
N LEU A 52 -8.50 -5.21 -7.04
CA LEU A 52 -9.02 -5.42 -5.69
C LEU A 52 -8.53 -4.28 -4.80
N ILE A 53 -9.47 -3.58 -4.18
CA ILE A 53 -9.20 -2.43 -3.29
C ILE A 53 -9.76 -2.76 -1.91
N ILE A 54 -8.91 -2.73 -0.89
CA ILE A 54 -9.30 -2.91 0.51
C ILE A 54 -8.84 -1.65 1.25
N GLY A 55 -9.81 -0.78 1.58
CA GLY A 55 -9.56 0.51 2.20
C GLY A 55 -9.96 0.53 3.67
N MET A 56 -9.06 1.01 4.54
CA MET A 56 -9.36 1.40 5.91
C MET A 56 -9.06 2.88 6.08
N ASP A 57 -10.06 3.62 6.56
CA ASP A 57 -9.94 5.05 6.88
C ASP A 57 -10.06 5.26 8.39
N SER A 58 -9.60 6.42 8.86
CA SER A 58 -9.80 6.90 10.22
C SER A 58 -10.71 8.13 10.24
N PHE A 59 -11.19 8.47 11.43
CA PHE A 59 -12.05 9.62 11.68
C PHE A 59 -11.21 10.83 12.11
N THR A 60 -11.52 12.01 11.56
CA THR A 60 -10.79 13.26 11.88
C THR A 60 -11.46 14.01 13.03
N LYS A 61 -10.70 14.90 13.71
CA LYS A 61 -11.21 15.65 14.87
C LYS A 61 -12.33 16.65 14.54
N SER A 62 -12.42 17.11 13.30
CA SER A 62 -13.48 18.02 12.82
C SER A 62 -14.81 17.32 12.54
N GLU A 63 -14.84 15.99 12.54
CA GLU A 63 -16.05 15.22 12.31
C GLU A 63 -16.77 14.97 13.64
N GLY A 64 -17.64 15.90 14.01
CA GLY A 64 -18.62 15.69 15.07
C GLY A 64 -19.59 14.58 14.66
N TYR A 65 -19.72 13.53 15.47
CA TYR A 65 -20.53 12.37 15.13
C TYR A 65 -21.62 12.07 16.16
N ILE A 66 -22.85 12.06 15.67
CA ILE A 66 -24.02 11.48 16.34
C ILE A 66 -24.00 9.96 16.09
N SER A 67 -23.90 9.15 17.14
CA SER A 67 -24.27 7.73 17.04
C SER A 67 -25.78 7.61 17.25
N SER A 68 -26.51 7.05 16.29
CA SER A 68 -27.83 6.49 16.61
C SER A 68 -27.63 5.29 17.54
N PRO A 69 -28.61 4.94 18.39
CA PRO A 69 -28.59 3.66 19.11
C PRO A 69 -28.42 2.48 18.14
N LEU A 70 -27.86 1.39 18.64
CA LEU A 70 -27.70 0.12 17.92
C LEU A 70 -29.04 -0.35 17.35
N SER A 71 -29.27 -0.12 16.05
CA SER A 71 -30.39 -0.73 15.34
C SER A 71 -30.12 -2.25 15.26
N LYS A 72 -30.79 -3.04 16.10
CA LYS A 72 -30.82 -4.50 15.92
C LYS A 72 -31.21 -4.80 14.47
N PHE A 73 -30.52 -5.74 13.85
CA PHE A 73 -30.75 -6.10 12.45
C PHE A 73 -32.23 -6.43 12.21
N GLN A 74 -32.87 -5.67 11.34
CA GLN A 74 -34.09 -6.10 10.68
C GLN A 74 -33.68 -6.90 9.44
N SER A 75 -33.75 -8.23 9.56
CA SER A 75 -33.71 -9.14 8.41
C SER A 75 -34.84 -8.77 7.43
N ILE A 76 -34.69 -9.07 6.15
CA ILE A 76 -35.75 -8.87 5.14
C ILE A 76 -37.04 -9.62 5.53
N PHE A 77 -36.92 -10.72 6.30
CA PHE A 77 -38.03 -11.47 6.87
C PHE A 77 -38.71 -10.83 8.11
N SER A 78 -38.15 -9.77 8.68
CA SER A 78 -38.67 -9.15 9.92
C SER A 78 -39.84 -8.17 9.70
N HIS A 79 -40.17 -7.85 8.44
CA HIS A 79 -41.29 -6.96 8.10
C HIS A 79 -42.67 -7.47 8.54
N LEU A 80 -42.82 -8.75 8.86
CA LEU A 80 -44.11 -9.36 9.23
C LEU A 80 -44.45 -9.27 10.72
N LEU A 81 -43.50 -8.94 11.62
CA LEU A 81 -43.73 -8.96 13.07
C LEU A 81 -42.95 -7.84 13.79
N CYS A 82 -43.59 -6.69 14.03
CA CYS A 82 -43.59 -5.93 15.30
C CYS A 82 -44.14 -4.50 15.12
N TYR A 83 -45.40 -4.27 15.52
CA TYR A 83 -45.83 -2.95 15.99
C TYR A 83 -45.40 -2.77 17.46
N ARG A 84 -44.98 -1.55 17.83
CA ARG A 84 -44.53 -1.08 19.17
C ARG A 84 -43.05 -1.34 19.54
N PHE A 85 -42.23 -0.32 19.36
CA PHE A 85 -41.11 -0.01 20.27
C PHE A 85 -41.11 1.51 20.58
N PRO A 86 -41.00 1.93 21.86
CA PRO A 86 -40.92 3.34 22.22
C PRO A 86 -39.54 3.92 21.91
N LYS A 87 -39.49 5.22 21.55
CA LYS A 87 -38.25 5.95 21.27
C LYS A 87 -37.30 5.96 22.48
N PHE A 88 -36.07 5.50 22.27
CA PHE A 88 -34.93 5.78 23.15
C PHE A 88 -33.81 6.45 22.35
N GLU A 89 -33.92 7.76 22.15
CA GLU A 89 -32.83 8.58 21.60
C GLU A 89 -31.98 9.16 22.72
N LYS A 90 -31.01 8.38 23.21
CA LYS A 90 -29.91 8.92 24.02
C LYS A 90 -28.66 8.98 23.14
N VAL A 91 -28.42 10.14 22.54
CA VAL A 91 -27.24 10.41 21.72
C VAL A 91 -26.00 10.36 22.62
N LEU A 92 -25.10 9.42 22.37
CA LEU A 92 -23.79 9.35 23.02
C LEU A 92 -22.75 10.06 22.16
N THR A 93 -22.18 11.15 22.66
CA THR A 93 -21.08 11.85 22.01
C THR A 93 -19.78 11.10 22.25
N ILE A 94 -19.39 10.25 21.30
CA ILE A 94 -18.11 9.52 21.33
C ILE A 94 -17.03 10.39 20.68
N SER A 95 -15.88 10.56 21.33
CA SER A 95 -14.75 11.31 20.76
C SER A 95 -14.17 10.62 19.52
N ALA A 96 -13.61 11.40 18.59
CA ALA A 96 -12.92 10.85 17.41
C ALA A 96 -11.80 9.87 17.80
N LEU A 97 -11.11 10.11 18.92
CA LEU A 97 -10.09 9.23 19.50
C LEU A 97 -10.66 7.85 19.86
N GLU A 98 -11.74 7.82 20.63
CA GLU A 98 -12.34 6.55 21.08
C GLU A 98 -12.98 5.79 19.91
N ARG A 99 -13.56 6.54 18.95
CA ARG A 99 -14.05 5.96 17.70
C ARG A 99 -12.91 5.37 16.85
N ASN A 100 -11.75 6.02 16.77
CA ASN A 100 -10.58 5.50 16.07
C ASN A 100 -10.04 4.23 16.74
N ARG A 101 -10.00 4.15 18.07
CA ARG A 101 -9.65 2.91 18.79
C ARG A 101 -10.57 1.74 18.43
N GLN A 102 -11.88 1.96 18.47
CA GLN A 102 -12.85 0.93 18.09
C GLN A 102 -12.72 0.56 16.60
N HIS A 103 -12.46 1.54 15.72
CA HIS A 103 -12.28 1.29 14.30
C HIS A 103 -11.02 0.45 14.02
N THR A 104 -9.88 0.75 14.65
CA THR A 104 -8.66 -0.07 14.55
C THR A 104 -8.92 -1.50 15.01
N LYS A 105 -9.59 -1.71 16.16
CA LYS A 105 -9.96 -3.06 16.65
C LYS A 105 -10.82 -3.84 15.64
N ASN A 106 -11.84 -3.17 15.09
CA ASN A 106 -12.74 -3.75 14.08
C ASN A 106 -12.00 -4.07 12.78
N SER A 107 -11.11 -3.18 12.34
CA SER A 107 -10.24 -3.37 11.18
C SER A 107 -9.33 -4.59 11.32
N SER A 108 -8.69 -4.77 12.47
CA SER A 108 -7.85 -5.96 12.71
C SER A 108 -8.67 -7.25 12.70
N ARG A 109 -9.90 -7.26 13.25
CA ARG A 109 -10.84 -8.39 13.13
C ARG A 109 -11.26 -8.64 11.68
N MET A 110 -11.50 -7.59 10.90
CA MET A 110 -11.84 -7.66 9.47
C MET A 110 -10.70 -8.30 8.65
N MET A 111 -9.45 -7.88 8.88
CA MET A 111 -8.30 -8.45 8.19
C MET A 111 -8.01 -9.89 8.61
N ALA A 112 -8.20 -10.24 9.89
CA ALA A 112 -8.08 -11.62 10.35
C ALA A 112 -9.12 -12.55 9.68
N LYS A 113 -10.38 -12.12 9.56
CA LYS A 113 -11.41 -12.85 8.80
C LYS A 113 -11.07 -12.97 7.33
N PHE A 114 -10.66 -11.88 6.69
CA PHE A 114 -10.28 -11.88 5.28
C PHE A 114 -9.05 -12.77 5.00
N GLU A 115 -8.05 -12.78 5.89
CA GLU A 115 -6.92 -13.71 5.83
C GLU A 115 -7.36 -15.17 6.00
N ALA A 116 -8.31 -15.45 6.91
CA ALA A 116 -8.85 -16.80 7.08
C ALA A 116 -9.56 -17.31 5.81
N ILE A 117 -10.39 -16.49 5.18
CA ILE A 117 -11.08 -16.80 3.90
C ILE A 117 -10.05 -17.01 2.79
N LEU A 118 -9.04 -16.14 2.68
CA LEU A 118 -7.98 -16.32 1.69
C LEU A 118 -7.14 -17.59 1.91
N LYS A 119 -7.00 -18.02 3.17
CA LYS A 119 -6.28 -19.23 3.59
C LYS A 119 -7.10 -20.52 3.41
N SER A 120 -8.44 -20.47 3.47
CA SER A 120 -9.30 -21.64 3.23
C SER A 120 -9.34 -22.05 1.75
N ARG A 121 -9.08 -21.10 0.84
CA ARG A 121 -9.04 -21.34 -0.60
C ARG A 121 -7.98 -22.36 -0.99
N THR A 122 -8.37 -23.31 -1.83
CA THR A 122 -7.46 -24.29 -2.46
C THR A 122 -6.48 -23.66 -3.45
N VAL A 123 -6.81 -22.48 -3.99
CA VAL A 123 -5.95 -21.72 -4.91
C VAL A 123 -5.89 -20.23 -4.48
N PRO A 124 -4.69 -19.61 -4.52
CA PRO A 124 -4.55 -18.17 -4.25
C PRO A 124 -5.51 -17.33 -5.10
N LEU A 125 -6.01 -16.23 -4.54
CA LEU A 125 -6.84 -15.28 -5.28
C LEU A 125 -6.00 -14.58 -6.36
N GLU A 126 -6.42 -14.64 -7.63
CA GLU A 126 -5.71 -13.96 -8.71
C GLU A 126 -6.25 -12.54 -8.92
N VAL A 127 -5.36 -11.56 -8.82
CA VAL A 127 -5.67 -10.13 -8.96
C VAL A 127 -4.62 -9.50 -9.87
N LYS A 128 -4.99 -8.62 -10.82
CA LYS A 128 -4.00 -7.88 -11.61
C LYS A 128 -3.41 -6.71 -10.81
N ASN A 129 -4.27 -5.88 -10.20
CA ASN A 129 -3.89 -4.73 -9.38
C ASN A 129 -4.46 -4.85 -7.96
N LEU A 130 -3.60 -4.88 -6.95
CA LEU A 130 -3.99 -4.91 -5.54
C LEU A 130 -3.71 -3.56 -4.88
N ARG A 131 -4.73 -2.96 -4.25
CA ARG A 131 -4.59 -1.75 -3.42
C ARG A 131 -5.06 -2.05 -2.01
N LEU A 132 -4.22 -1.75 -1.04
CA LEU A 132 -4.46 -1.98 0.38
C LEU A 132 -4.18 -0.70 1.16
N THR A 133 -5.12 -0.26 2.00
CA THR A 133 -4.91 0.82 2.97
C THR A 133 -5.24 0.25 4.35
N VAL A 134 -4.25 0.21 5.25
CA VAL A 134 -4.37 -0.49 6.55
C VAL A 134 -3.71 0.28 7.69
N PHE A 135 -4.14 0.02 8.92
CA PHE A 135 -3.56 0.64 10.11
C PHE A 135 -2.17 0.14 10.51
N GLU A 136 -1.83 -1.11 10.18
CA GLU A 136 -0.67 -1.86 10.70
C GLU A 136 -0.04 -2.76 9.61
N SER A 137 0.86 -3.68 9.98
CA SER A 137 1.57 -4.62 9.10
C SER A 137 0.71 -5.63 8.32
N GLN A 138 -0.62 -5.56 8.45
CA GLN A 138 -1.62 -6.52 7.99
C GLN A 138 -1.66 -6.71 6.46
N ILE A 139 -1.11 -5.76 5.67
CA ILE A 139 -0.87 -5.92 4.23
C ILE A 139 -0.22 -7.27 3.91
N PHE A 140 0.82 -7.64 4.66
CA PHE A 140 1.72 -8.74 4.30
C PHE A 140 1.28 -10.12 4.81
N GLY A 141 0.31 -10.18 5.72
CA GLY A 141 -0.36 -11.43 6.08
C GLY A 141 -1.05 -12.03 4.87
N ILE A 142 -1.89 -11.22 4.21
CA ILE A 142 -2.74 -11.64 3.09
C ILE A 142 -2.02 -11.81 1.75
N LEU A 143 -0.89 -11.13 1.49
CA LEU A 143 -0.20 -11.21 0.18
C LEU A 143 0.21 -12.63 -0.22
N ARG A 144 0.50 -13.51 0.76
CA ARG A 144 0.89 -14.90 0.48
C ARG A 144 -0.24 -15.73 -0.15
N PHE A 145 -1.48 -15.27 0.01
CA PHE A 145 -2.69 -15.92 -0.50
C PHE A 145 -3.28 -15.19 -1.72
N ILE A 146 -2.64 -14.11 -2.19
CA ILE A 146 -3.06 -13.34 -3.37
C ILE A 146 -1.93 -13.34 -4.40
N ARG A 147 -2.19 -13.87 -5.59
CA ARG A 147 -1.30 -13.72 -6.75
C ARG A 147 -1.60 -12.39 -7.42
N THR A 148 -0.67 -11.44 -7.30
CA THR A 148 -0.75 -10.15 -7.99
C THR A 148 0.56 -9.75 -8.65
N LYS A 149 0.45 -8.99 -9.76
CA LYS A 149 1.58 -8.36 -10.45
C LYS A 149 1.82 -6.91 -10.00
N SER A 150 0.84 -6.27 -9.37
CA SER A 150 0.92 -4.88 -8.94
C SER A 150 0.34 -4.72 -7.55
N LEU A 151 1.12 -4.14 -6.62
CA LEU A 151 0.69 -3.82 -5.26
C LEU A 151 0.92 -2.34 -4.95
N LYS A 152 -0.10 -1.69 -4.39
CA LYS A 152 -0.02 -0.40 -3.70
C LYS A 152 -0.53 -0.54 -2.27
N GLY A 153 0.37 -0.52 -1.29
CA GLY A 153 0.08 -0.59 0.14
C GLY A 153 0.27 0.77 0.80
N TYR A 154 -0.74 1.25 1.52
CA TYR A 154 -0.78 2.56 2.20
C TYR A 154 -1.03 2.37 3.69
N ARG A 155 -0.45 3.24 4.52
CA ARG A 155 -0.80 3.33 5.94
C ARG A 155 -2.01 4.25 6.14
N THR A 156 -3.00 3.80 6.90
CA THR A 156 -4.07 4.68 7.38
C THR A 156 -3.50 5.64 8.43
N LEU A 157 -3.60 6.95 8.19
CA LEU A 157 -3.25 7.98 9.19
C LEU A 157 -4.14 7.81 10.43
N GLN A 158 -3.57 7.72 11.63
CA GLN A 158 -4.34 7.53 12.87
C GLN A 158 -4.54 8.85 13.62
N PHE A 159 -5.48 9.68 13.18
CA PHE A 159 -5.72 10.98 13.81
C PHE A 159 -6.03 10.86 15.31
N GLY A 160 -5.18 11.48 16.14
CA GLY A 160 -5.34 11.54 17.60
C GLY A 160 -4.77 10.35 18.38
N LEU A 161 -4.30 9.30 17.71
CA LEU A 161 -3.45 8.27 18.32
C LEU A 161 -1.98 8.61 18.05
N SER A 162 -1.07 8.05 18.85
CA SER A 162 0.37 8.31 18.72
C SER A 162 0.89 7.83 17.37
N GLU A 163 1.35 8.77 16.52
CA GLU A 163 1.96 8.50 15.21
C GLU A 163 3.37 7.89 15.35
N LYS A 164 3.49 6.74 16.03
CA LYS A 164 4.69 5.92 15.87
C LYS A 164 4.69 5.38 14.45
N LYS A 165 5.62 5.87 13.62
CA LYS A 165 5.98 5.24 12.35
C LYS A 165 6.61 3.89 12.67
N ASP A 166 5.78 2.87 12.86
CA ASP A 166 6.24 1.51 13.12
C ASP A 166 7.18 1.07 11.99
N THR A 167 8.40 0.72 12.38
CA THR A 167 9.39 0.14 11.48
C THR A 167 8.94 -1.27 11.12
N LEU A 168 8.67 -1.46 9.84
CA LEU A 168 8.27 -2.76 9.31
C LEU A 168 9.52 -3.64 9.14
N ALA A 169 9.80 -4.39 10.20
CA ALA A 169 10.76 -5.48 10.24
C ALA A 169 10.19 -6.70 9.50
N LEU A 170 10.54 -6.81 8.22
CA LEU A 170 9.83 -7.63 7.24
C LEU A 170 10.52 -8.96 6.92
N GLY A 171 10.99 -9.64 7.96
CA GLY A 171 11.65 -10.96 7.87
C GLY A 171 10.80 -12.08 7.26
N SER A 172 9.52 -11.84 7.00
CA SER A 172 8.60 -12.78 6.35
C SER A 172 8.37 -12.51 4.85
N ILE A 173 8.65 -11.30 4.35
CA ILE A 173 8.28 -10.90 2.97
C ILE A 173 9.18 -11.55 1.91
N SER A 174 10.48 -11.65 2.16
CA SER A 174 11.46 -12.17 1.20
C SER A 174 11.19 -13.61 0.76
N LYS A 175 10.34 -14.33 1.50
CA LYS A 175 9.89 -15.70 1.21
C LYS A 175 8.54 -15.75 0.45
N CYS A 176 7.90 -14.62 0.18
CA CYS A 176 6.61 -14.55 -0.50
C CYS A 176 6.79 -14.73 -2.02
N GLU A 177 6.28 -15.84 -2.56
CA GLU A 177 6.38 -16.14 -4.00
C GLU A 177 5.71 -15.09 -4.89
N THR A 178 4.68 -14.40 -4.38
CA THR A 178 4.03 -13.27 -5.06
C THR A 178 5.03 -12.17 -5.46
N LEU A 179 6.07 -11.92 -4.66
CA LEU A 179 7.08 -10.91 -5.01
C LEU A 179 7.93 -11.28 -6.23
N LYS A 180 8.22 -12.57 -6.46
CA LYS A 180 9.08 -13.03 -7.56
C LYS A 180 8.54 -12.65 -8.94
N ASN A 181 7.21 -12.52 -9.03
CA ASN A 181 6.46 -12.26 -10.26
C ASN A 181 5.83 -10.86 -10.29
N MET A 182 6.21 -9.98 -9.36
CA MET A 182 5.65 -8.64 -9.23
C MET A 182 6.30 -7.66 -10.20
N GLU A 183 5.48 -6.97 -10.98
CA GLU A 183 5.88 -5.92 -11.93
C GLU A 183 5.99 -4.55 -11.24
N TYR A 184 5.16 -4.29 -10.24
CA TYR A 184 5.13 -3.04 -9.47
C TYR A 184 4.90 -3.29 -7.96
N LEU A 185 5.75 -2.72 -7.11
CA LEU A 185 5.58 -2.66 -5.65
C LEU A 185 5.69 -1.21 -5.16
N GLY A 186 4.59 -0.65 -4.63
CA GLY A 186 4.58 0.63 -3.94
C GLY A 186 4.10 0.48 -2.51
N ILE A 187 4.97 0.79 -1.54
CA ILE A 187 4.64 0.79 -0.10
C ILE A 187 4.86 2.20 0.43
N TYR A 188 3.77 2.82 0.85
CA TYR A 188 3.67 4.22 1.27
C TYR A 188 3.47 4.31 2.79
N ASP A 189 4.02 5.36 3.41
CA ASP A 189 3.83 5.71 4.83
C ASP A 189 4.33 4.65 5.84
N PHE A 190 5.20 3.75 5.36
CA PHE A 190 5.71 2.58 6.06
C PHE A 190 7.24 2.48 5.88
N VAL A 191 8.00 2.46 6.97
CA VAL A 191 9.46 2.39 6.93
C VAL A 191 9.91 0.93 6.79
N MET A 192 10.46 0.60 5.63
CA MET A 192 10.92 -0.73 5.24
C MET A 192 12.36 -0.98 5.72
N THR A 193 12.61 -2.12 6.36
CA THR A 193 13.97 -2.50 6.85
C THR A 193 14.56 -3.75 6.20
N ASN A 194 13.89 -4.36 5.20
CA ASN A 194 14.47 -5.45 4.39
C ASN A 194 15.84 -5.08 3.81
N PRO A 195 16.75 -6.05 3.62
CA PRO A 195 17.84 -5.95 2.65
C PRO A 195 17.33 -5.48 1.29
N ILE A 196 18.04 -4.56 0.63
CA ILE A 196 17.61 -4.06 -0.68
C ILE A 196 17.63 -5.16 -1.76
N SER A 197 18.47 -6.18 -1.55
CA SER A 197 18.61 -7.36 -2.40
C SER A 197 17.32 -8.17 -2.56
N ASP A 198 16.41 -8.13 -1.57
CA ASP A 198 15.10 -8.80 -1.62
C ASP A 198 14.23 -8.31 -2.81
N PHE A 199 14.46 -7.10 -3.30
CA PHE A 199 13.59 -6.45 -4.29
C PHE A 199 14.13 -6.44 -5.72
N LEU A 200 15.38 -6.90 -5.97
CA LEU A 200 16.10 -6.72 -7.27
C LEU A 200 15.44 -7.37 -8.51
N ASN A 201 14.37 -8.13 -8.32
CA ASN A 201 13.56 -8.71 -9.40
C ASN A 201 12.36 -7.84 -9.80
N ILE A 202 12.00 -6.82 -9.02
CA ILE A 202 10.80 -5.99 -9.22
C ILE A 202 11.12 -4.82 -10.17
N PRO A 203 10.52 -4.74 -11.38
CA PRO A 203 10.77 -3.68 -12.36
C PRO A 203 10.56 -2.25 -11.83
N GLU A 204 9.48 -2.04 -11.09
CA GLU A 204 9.06 -0.74 -10.60
C GLU A 204 8.82 -0.78 -9.08
N LEU A 205 9.53 0.05 -8.33
CA LEU A 205 9.58 0.02 -6.88
C LEU A 205 9.40 1.43 -6.29
N LEU A 206 8.58 1.55 -5.24
CA LEU A 206 8.51 2.73 -4.38
C LEU A 206 8.46 2.27 -2.92
N LEU A 207 9.47 2.63 -2.13
CA LEU A 207 9.56 2.31 -0.70
C LEU A 207 10.02 3.54 0.09
N ILE A 208 9.63 3.61 1.37
CA ILE A 208 10.25 4.50 2.37
C ILE A 208 11.24 3.66 3.19
N ARG A 209 12.45 4.17 3.45
CA ARG A 209 13.48 3.57 4.31
C ARG A 209 13.94 4.57 5.38
N GLY A 210 14.46 4.07 6.50
CA GLY A 210 15.08 4.92 7.51
C GLY A 210 16.35 5.57 7.00
N SER A 211 17.21 4.75 6.38
CA SER A 211 18.48 5.13 5.76
C SER A 211 18.80 4.23 4.56
N ILE A 212 19.90 4.53 3.86
CA ILE A 212 20.48 3.72 2.79
C ILE A 212 21.99 3.61 3.03
N SER A 213 22.57 2.42 2.82
CA SER A 213 24.01 2.21 2.94
C SER A 213 24.74 2.42 1.61
N ARG A 214 26.07 2.54 1.68
CA ARG A 214 26.97 2.53 0.50
C ARG A 214 26.72 1.29 -0.36
N ASP A 215 26.63 0.13 0.27
CA ASP A 215 26.43 -1.14 -0.40
C ASP A 215 25.04 -1.23 -1.05
N ASP A 216 23.99 -0.71 -0.42
CA ASP A 216 22.65 -0.66 -1.03
C ASP A 216 22.70 0.12 -2.37
N ILE A 217 23.34 1.30 -2.41
CA ILE A 217 23.46 2.11 -3.64
C ILE A 217 24.22 1.35 -4.72
N LEU A 218 25.34 0.70 -4.37
CA LEU A 218 26.15 -0.10 -5.30
C LEU A 218 25.37 -1.31 -5.84
N ILE A 219 24.64 -2.02 -4.98
CA ILE A 219 23.80 -3.16 -5.35
C ILE A 219 22.68 -2.73 -6.30
N ILE A 220 21.97 -1.63 -6.01
CA ILE A 220 20.93 -1.11 -6.91
C ILE A 220 21.54 -0.68 -8.25
N LYS A 221 22.64 0.09 -8.23
CA LYS A 221 23.35 0.53 -9.44
C LYS A 221 23.75 -0.67 -10.31
N GLN A 222 24.38 -1.68 -9.72
CA GLN A 222 24.81 -2.88 -10.45
C GLN A 222 23.63 -3.69 -11.00
N ALA A 223 22.53 -3.80 -10.24
CA ALA A 223 21.32 -4.44 -10.72
C ALA A 223 20.68 -3.67 -11.89
N PHE A 224 20.65 -2.33 -11.85
CA PHE A 224 20.20 -1.51 -12.99
C PHE A 224 21.17 -1.52 -14.18
N ILE A 225 22.43 -1.89 -14.02
CA ILE A 225 23.34 -2.12 -15.16
C ILE A 225 23.10 -3.51 -15.77
N THR A 226 22.89 -4.53 -14.95
CA THR A 226 22.87 -5.96 -15.37
C THR A 226 21.47 -6.53 -15.69
N ASN A 227 20.40 -6.08 -15.03
CA ASN A 227 19.04 -6.61 -15.20
C ASN A 227 18.19 -5.67 -16.09
N PRO A 228 17.99 -5.94 -17.39
CA PRO A 228 17.22 -5.07 -18.29
C PRO A 228 15.73 -4.95 -17.91
N ARG A 229 15.20 -5.81 -17.02
CA ARG A 229 13.82 -5.72 -16.54
C ARG A 229 13.59 -4.59 -15.53
N LEU A 230 14.64 -4.08 -14.86
CA LEU A 230 14.50 -2.96 -13.93
C LEU A 230 14.25 -1.65 -14.69
N LYS A 231 13.20 -0.93 -14.31
CA LYS A 231 12.77 0.31 -14.99
C LYS A 231 12.93 1.53 -14.10
N LYS A 232 12.34 1.52 -12.91
CA LYS A 232 12.26 2.70 -12.04
C LYS A 232 12.12 2.34 -10.56
N TRP A 233 13.10 2.71 -9.75
CA TRP A 233 13.04 2.59 -8.30
C TRP A 233 13.06 3.98 -7.67
N ASN A 234 12.18 4.21 -6.71
CA ASN A 234 12.05 5.44 -5.95
C ASN A 234 12.17 5.10 -4.46
N LEU A 235 13.24 5.57 -3.82
CA LEU A 235 13.49 5.34 -2.40
C LEU A 235 13.40 6.69 -1.68
N GLU A 236 12.36 6.82 -0.84
CA GLU A 236 12.25 7.92 0.11
C GLU A 236 13.03 7.57 1.37
N LEU A 237 13.85 8.49 1.87
CA LEU A 237 14.72 8.30 3.02
C LEU A 237 14.27 9.21 4.16
N GLY A 238 14.38 8.67 5.39
CA GLY A 238 14.25 9.41 6.62
C GLY A 238 15.18 10.62 6.68
N ASN A 239 14.78 11.62 7.43
CA ASN A 239 15.36 12.96 7.42
C ASN A 239 16.65 13.05 8.28
N SER A 240 17.70 12.29 7.97
CA SER A 240 19.09 12.51 8.44
C SER A 240 20.09 11.51 7.81
N GLU A 241 21.34 11.94 7.60
CA GLU A 241 22.55 11.08 7.42
C GLU A 241 22.73 10.26 6.12
N GLY A 242 21.97 10.52 5.04
CA GLY A 242 22.17 9.84 3.74
C GLY A 242 23.08 10.53 2.71
N ASP A 243 23.36 11.82 2.89
CA ASP A 243 23.81 12.68 1.78
C ASP A 243 25.27 12.43 1.37
N GLU A 244 26.18 12.35 2.33
CA GLU A 244 27.61 12.18 2.09
C GLU A 244 27.91 10.86 1.38
N VAL A 245 27.25 9.79 1.82
CA VAL A 245 27.34 8.44 1.22
C VAL A 245 26.97 8.46 -0.27
N ILE A 246 25.97 9.25 -0.66
CA ILE A 246 25.53 9.34 -2.07
C ILE A 246 26.60 10.02 -2.93
N TYR A 247 27.22 11.11 -2.46
CA TYR A 247 28.31 11.78 -3.18
C TYR A 247 29.63 11.00 -3.14
N GLU A 248 29.87 10.22 -2.09
CA GLU A 248 31.01 9.30 -1.98
C GLU A 248 30.90 8.18 -3.04
N VAL A 249 29.72 7.57 -3.18
CA VAL A 249 29.49 6.40 -4.04
C VAL A 249 29.29 6.77 -5.50
N LEU A 250 28.63 7.89 -5.80
CA LEU A 250 28.32 8.33 -7.17
C LEU A 250 29.28 9.41 -7.69
N GLY A 251 30.13 9.98 -6.83
CA GLY A 251 30.96 11.13 -7.13
C GLY A 251 30.18 12.45 -7.12
N ARG A 252 30.90 13.58 -7.13
CA ARG A 252 30.27 14.91 -7.26
C ARG A 252 29.86 15.16 -8.71
N THR A 253 28.66 15.68 -8.91
CA THR A 253 28.18 16.10 -10.24
C THR A 253 28.86 17.41 -10.64
N PHE A 254 29.74 17.36 -11.65
CA PHE A 254 30.22 18.54 -12.35
C PHE A 254 29.30 18.81 -13.56
N ASN A 255 29.12 20.07 -13.95
CA ASN A 255 28.34 20.54 -15.11
C ASN A 255 26.80 20.64 -14.94
N GLY A 256 26.34 21.55 -14.08
CA GLY A 256 25.02 22.23 -14.25
C GLY A 256 23.75 21.44 -13.92
N GLN A 257 23.79 20.12 -13.82
CA GLN A 257 22.71 19.31 -13.22
C GLN A 257 23.14 18.82 -11.84
N PRO A 258 22.96 19.63 -10.77
CA PRO A 258 23.23 19.15 -9.42
C PRO A 258 22.38 17.91 -9.16
N ASN A 259 23.02 16.89 -8.57
CA ASN A 259 22.33 15.72 -8.04
C ASN A 259 21.70 14.79 -9.09
N LYS A 260 22.27 14.73 -10.30
CA LYS A 260 21.88 13.74 -11.31
C LYS A 260 23.10 13.13 -11.99
N TRP A 261 23.12 11.81 -12.06
CA TRP A 261 24.18 11.00 -12.67
C TRP A 261 23.58 10.14 -13.78
N PHE A 262 24.40 9.79 -14.77
CA PHE A 262 24.02 8.97 -15.91
C PHE A 262 25.11 7.93 -16.15
N PHE A 263 24.79 6.65 -15.98
CA PHE A 263 25.73 5.53 -16.14
C PHE A 263 25.36 4.70 -17.37
N GLU A 264 26.36 4.44 -18.22
CA GLU A 264 26.22 3.59 -19.40
C GLU A 264 25.72 2.19 -19.04
N THR A 265 24.92 1.59 -19.93
CA THR A 265 24.45 0.19 -19.78
C THR A 265 24.79 -0.61 -21.05
N PRO A 266 24.98 -1.94 -20.96
CA PRO A 266 25.37 -2.76 -22.10
C PRO A 266 24.41 -2.73 -23.30
N ASN A 267 23.18 -2.21 -23.12
CA ASN A 267 22.17 -2.11 -24.18
C ASN A 267 22.49 -0.98 -25.18
N PHE A 268 23.38 -0.01 -24.83
CA PHE A 268 23.75 1.20 -25.59
C PHE A 268 22.62 2.16 -26.02
N LYS A 269 21.36 1.70 -26.06
CA LYS A 269 20.15 2.50 -26.32
C LYS A 269 19.59 3.13 -25.05
N GLU A 270 19.90 2.54 -23.90
CA GLU A 270 19.41 2.94 -22.59
C GLU A 270 20.58 3.27 -21.64
N THR A 271 20.32 4.18 -20.71
CA THR A 271 21.26 4.66 -19.70
C THR A 271 20.58 4.63 -18.33
N LEU A 272 21.32 4.25 -17.29
CA LEU A 272 20.85 4.36 -15.91
C LEU A 272 20.98 5.82 -15.47
N SER A 273 19.87 6.51 -15.29
CA SER A 273 19.86 7.79 -14.58
C SER A 273 19.63 7.57 -13.10
N ILE A 274 20.49 8.13 -12.26
CA ILE A 274 20.26 8.26 -10.83
C ILE A 274 20.02 9.73 -10.53
N HIS A 275 18.94 10.06 -9.83
CA HIS A 275 18.62 11.41 -9.41
C HIS A 275 18.37 11.46 -7.91
N TYR A 276 19.00 12.43 -7.24
CA TYR A 276 18.87 12.69 -5.82
C TYR A 276 18.16 14.03 -5.60
N THR A 277 17.19 14.06 -4.69
CA THR A 277 16.49 15.28 -4.28
C THR A 277 16.42 15.34 -2.76
N LYS A 278 16.97 16.40 -2.17
CA LYS A 278 16.77 16.74 -0.76
C LYS A 278 15.61 17.73 -0.62
N ARG A 279 14.67 17.47 0.28
CA ARG A 279 13.60 18.41 0.68
C ARG A 279 13.64 18.62 2.20
N PRO A 280 12.97 19.65 2.75
CA PRO A 280 12.98 19.90 4.19
C PRO A 280 12.39 18.77 5.04
N THR A 281 11.52 17.92 4.46
CA THR A 281 10.75 16.88 5.18
C THR A 281 11.15 15.45 4.84
N TYR A 282 11.87 15.24 3.73
CA TYR A 282 12.36 13.92 3.30
C TYR A 282 13.48 14.08 2.26
N THR A 283 14.27 13.03 2.11
CA THR A 283 15.24 12.88 1.03
C THR A 283 14.75 11.79 0.06
N ASN A 284 15.09 11.91 -1.22
CA ASN A 284 14.66 10.96 -2.25
C ASN A 284 15.81 10.60 -3.19
N ILE A 285 15.97 9.31 -3.48
CA ILE A 285 16.86 8.81 -4.54
C ILE A 285 16.07 7.95 -5.53
N VAL A 286 16.15 8.33 -6.81
CA VAL A 286 15.45 7.69 -7.92
C VAL A 286 16.45 7.08 -8.88
N PHE A 287 16.33 5.79 -9.14
CA PHE A 287 17.05 5.06 -10.19
C PHE A 287 16.07 4.84 -11.35
N THR A 288 16.43 5.16 -12.58
CA THR A 288 15.52 5.06 -13.74
C THR A 288 16.29 4.75 -15.01
N ARG A 289 15.82 3.79 -15.83
CA ARG A 289 16.27 3.66 -17.21
C ARG A 289 15.66 4.76 -18.07
N ILE A 290 16.51 5.46 -18.82
CA ILE A 290 16.10 6.44 -19.83
C ILE A 290 16.78 6.13 -21.16
N ASN A 291 16.29 6.67 -22.27
CA ASN A 291 16.97 6.49 -23.55
C ASN A 291 18.27 7.31 -23.56
N LEU A 292 19.28 6.84 -24.29
CA LEU A 292 20.54 7.57 -24.43
C LEU A 292 20.34 8.98 -25.05
N ILE A 293 19.33 9.15 -25.90
CA ILE A 293 18.96 10.46 -26.48
C ILE A 293 18.46 11.49 -25.45
N ASP A 294 18.00 11.02 -24.29
CA ASP A 294 17.51 11.88 -23.18
C ASP A 294 18.66 12.30 -22.24
N VAL A 295 19.88 11.82 -22.47
CA VAL A 295 21.07 12.12 -21.68
C VAL A 295 21.72 13.43 -22.18
N PRO A 296 21.99 14.42 -21.31
CA PRO A 296 22.67 15.63 -21.71
C PRO A 296 24.07 15.35 -22.29
N LYS A 297 24.48 16.15 -23.28
CA LYS A 297 25.83 16.06 -23.85
C LYS A 297 26.89 16.17 -22.75
N ASN A 298 27.88 15.26 -22.78
CA ASN A 298 28.97 15.16 -21.82
C ASN A 298 28.56 14.85 -20.36
N ALA A 299 27.33 14.40 -20.11
CA ALA A 299 26.87 13.97 -18.78
C ALA A 299 26.93 12.44 -18.56
N LEU A 300 27.22 11.66 -19.61
CA LEU A 300 27.35 10.20 -19.53
C LEU A 300 28.67 9.79 -18.87
N ILE A 301 28.56 9.02 -17.78
CA ILE A 301 29.67 8.40 -17.07
C ILE A 301 29.82 6.97 -17.59
N ARG A 302 31.00 6.66 -18.13
CA ARG A 302 31.37 5.29 -18.49
C ARG A 302 31.87 4.57 -17.25
N CYS A 303 31.49 3.31 -17.08
CA CYS A 303 32.10 2.44 -16.08
C CYS A 303 33.36 1.82 -16.70
N GLU A 304 34.52 2.07 -16.08
CA GLU A 304 35.73 1.25 -16.24
C GLU A 304 35.63 -0.03 -15.39
#